data_AF-A0A3B0X9I9-F1
#
_entry.id   AF-A0A3B0X9I9-F1
#
_cell.length_a   1.000
_cell.length_b   1.000
_cell.length_c   1.000
_cell.angle_alpha   90.00
_cell.angle_beta   90.00
_cell.angle_gamma   90.00
#
_symmetry.space_group_name_H-M   'P 1'
#
loop_
_entity.id
_entity.type
_entity.pdbx_description
1 polymer ?
#
loop_
_entity_poly.entity_id
_entity_poly.type
_entity_poly.pdbx_seq_one_letter_code
_entity_poly.pdbx_strand_id
1 'polypeptide(L)'
;NGTATVNDAGSSWGNRSDLFVGLDGTGTLNINNGGAVSSYTGKLGYTSNSSGTVTVDGMGSSWINSSRVDVGGAGTGTLNITNGGAVSNSESAIALFSRSTGTVTVNGAGSKWINSSVLDVGLDGTGTLNISNGGTVSSAAGILGATAGSTGTATVDGASSSWVNSSNLEVGKRGTATLNISNGGLVDVTNDLLIGGAGAVNLNGGTINASSVLNIGTLTGSGTINAGVFNNDGIVGPGNSPGTLTVGGYTQDINGILNIELGGVLAGTEYDVLAVTGTANLGGTLNVDFFDLGIGLFDASLGDTFEILLAENINGEFDILTLAVLGEGLDWQLNYLIDFQGTTDIVQLSVVSAVPLPTAVW
;
A
#
# COMPACT_ATOMS: atom_id res chain seq x y z
N ASN A 1 -32.42 -14.59 -9.64
CA ASN A 1 -31.75 -15.21 -8.49
C ASN A 1 -31.55 -16.68 -8.79
N GLY A 2 -30.31 -17.12 -8.95
CA GLY A 2 -29.98 -18.53 -9.17
C GLY A 2 -28.75 -18.93 -8.37
N THR A 3 -28.71 -20.18 -7.90
CA THR A 3 -27.60 -20.72 -7.13
C THR A 3 -27.17 -22.05 -7.73
N ALA A 4 -25.86 -22.22 -7.91
CA ALA A 4 -25.22 -23.48 -8.26
C ALA A 4 -24.20 -23.87 -7.19
N THR A 5 -24.06 -25.16 -6.93
CA THR A 5 -23.08 -25.69 -5.98
C THR A 5 -22.35 -26.87 -6.60
N VAL A 6 -21.02 -26.83 -6.57
CA VAL A 6 -20.13 -27.94 -6.89
C VAL A 6 -19.43 -28.34 -5.60
N ASN A 7 -19.83 -29.47 -5.02
CA ASN A 7 -19.40 -29.90 -3.70
C ASN A 7 -18.74 -31.27 -3.74
N ASP A 8 -17.82 -31.49 -2.81
CA ASP A 8 -17.10 -32.74 -2.59
C ASP A 8 -16.08 -33.09 -3.67
N ALA A 9 -15.03 -33.80 -3.25
CA ALA A 9 -13.95 -34.23 -4.12
C ALA A 9 -14.47 -35.10 -5.29
N GLY A 10 -14.03 -34.77 -6.50
CA GLY A 10 -14.42 -35.47 -7.73
C GLY A 10 -15.62 -34.86 -8.44
N SER A 11 -16.39 -33.98 -7.80
CA SER A 11 -17.41 -33.17 -8.47
C SER A 11 -16.74 -32.14 -9.38
N SER A 12 -17.12 -32.12 -10.65
CA SER A 12 -16.55 -31.19 -11.63
C SER A 12 -17.60 -30.54 -12.51
N TRP A 13 -17.36 -29.27 -12.83
CA TRP A 13 -18.11 -28.54 -13.86
C TRP A 13 -17.12 -27.89 -14.82
N GLY A 14 -17.13 -28.34 -16.08
CA GLY A 14 -16.36 -27.72 -17.15
C GLY A 14 -17.25 -26.88 -18.06
N ASN A 15 -16.92 -25.60 -18.20
CA ASN A 15 -17.48 -24.71 -19.21
C ASN A 15 -16.40 -24.37 -20.25
N ARG A 16 -16.69 -24.58 -21.53
CA ARG A 16 -15.70 -24.33 -22.61
C ARG A 16 -15.67 -22.87 -23.06
N SER A 17 -16.60 -22.05 -22.59
CA SER A 17 -16.72 -20.63 -22.91
C SER A 17 -16.88 -19.84 -21.61
N ASP A 18 -17.60 -18.73 -21.67
CA ASP A 18 -17.81 -17.82 -20.55
C ASP A 18 -18.74 -18.44 -19.52
N LEU A 19 -18.30 -18.45 -18.26
CA LEU A 19 -19.13 -18.76 -17.09
C LEU A 19 -19.62 -17.45 -16.48
N PHE A 20 -20.91 -17.17 -16.64
CA PHE A 20 -21.56 -16.02 -16.02
C PHE A 20 -22.19 -16.41 -14.68
N VAL A 21 -21.86 -15.65 -13.64
CA VAL A 21 -22.52 -15.70 -12.34
C VAL A 21 -23.19 -14.36 -12.12
N GLY A 22 -24.52 -14.32 -12.27
CA GLY A 22 -25.28 -13.07 -12.27
C GLY A 22 -25.03 -12.24 -13.53
N LEU A 23 -25.56 -12.69 -14.68
CA LEU A 23 -25.48 -11.94 -15.94
C LEU A 23 -26.35 -10.67 -15.89
N ASP A 24 -27.67 -10.82 -15.78
CA ASP A 24 -28.68 -9.75 -15.74
C ASP A 24 -29.48 -9.71 -14.43
N GLY A 25 -28.95 -10.33 -13.38
CA GLY A 25 -29.59 -10.41 -12.07
C GLY A 25 -28.63 -10.98 -11.03
N THR A 26 -29.17 -11.52 -9.94
CA THR A 26 -28.34 -12.12 -8.89
C THR A 26 -28.03 -13.59 -9.17
N GLY A 27 -26.75 -13.96 -9.11
CA GLY A 27 -26.28 -15.33 -9.20
C GLY A 27 -25.26 -15.68 -8.13
N THR A 28 -25.26 -16.94 -7.71
CA THR A 28 -24.30 -17.48 -6.73
C THR A 28 -23.74 -18.81 -7.24
N LEU A 29 -22.43 -18.99 -7.11
CA LEU A 29 -21.74 -20.25 -7.33
C LEU A 29 -20.88 -20.59 -6.11
N ASN A 30 -21.15 -21.75 -5.50
CA ASN A 30 -20.34 -22.29 -4.40
C ASN A 30 -19.51 -23.46 -4.91
N ILE A 31 -18.20 -23.44 -4.63
CA ILE A 31 -17.25 -24.49 -4.97
C ILE A 31 -16.60 -24.92 -3.66
N ASN A 32 -17.05 -26.05 -3.13
CA ASN A 32 -16.80 -26.43 -1.74
C ASN A 32 -16.22 -27.83 -1.61
N ASN A 33 -15.52 -28.09 -0.51
CA ASN A 33 -15.09 -29.43 -0.07
C ASN A 33 -14.35 -30.26 -1.14
N GLY A 34 -13.53 -29.62 -1.98
CA GLY A 34 -12.79 -30.32 -3.05
C GLY A 34 -13.48 -30.30 -4.42
N GLY A 35 -14.57 -29.57 -4.58
CA GLY A 35 -15.22 -29.37 -5.88
C GLY A 35 -14.33 -28.61 -6.87
N ALA A 36 -14.48 -28.90 -8.16
CA ALA A 36 -13.67 -28.28 -9.21
C ALA A 36 -14.52 -27.64 -10.31
N VAL A 37 -14.25 -26.38 -10.64
CA VAL A 37 -14.87 -25.68 -11.78
C VAL A 37 -13.79 -25.24 -12.75
N SER A 38 -14.07 -25.34 -14.04
CA SER A 38 -13.24 -24.76 -15.09
C SER A 38 -14.06 -23.95 -16.08
N SER A 39 -13.48 -22.85 -16.57
CA SER A 39 -14.10 -21.99 -17.58
C SER A 39 -13.06 -21.40 -18.54
N TYR A 40 -13.50 -20.88 -19.69
CA TYR A 40 -12.63 -20.02 -20.49
C TYR A 40 -12.47 -18.66 -19.83
N THR A 41 -13.58 -17.96 -19.60
CA THR A 41 -13.64 -16.76 -18.75
C THR A 41 -14.64 -16.93 -17.62
N GLY A 42 -14.39 -16.27 -16.49
CA GLY A 42 -15.30 -16.14 -15.37
C GLY A 42 -15.79 -14.71 -15.25
N LYS A 43 -17.11 -14.50 -15.22
CA LYS A 43 -17.72 -13.16 -15.19
C LYS A 43 -18.76 -13.06 -14.08
N LEU A 44 -18.50 -12.21 -13.08
CA LEU A 44 -19.37 -12.03 -11.91
C LEU A 44 -20.02 -10.65 -11.95
N GLY A 45 -21.36 -10.60 -11.96
CA GLY A 45 -22.10 -9.33 -11.99
C GLY A 45 -21.80 -8.54 -13.27
N TYR A 46 -22.14 -9.10 -14.43
CA TYR A 46 -21.61 -8.62 -15.71
C TYR A 46 -22.35 -7.40 -16.27
N THR A 47 -23.69 -7.32 -16.17
CA THR A 47 -24.46 -6.14 -16.66
C THR A 47 -24.87 -5.20 -15.53
N SER A 48 -25.35 -4.00 -15.87
CA SER A 48 -25.76 -3.00 -14.88
C SER A 48 -26.85 -3.52 -13.94
N ASN A 49 -26.73 -3.24 -12.64
CA ASN A 49 -27.62 -3.72 -11.58
C ASN A 49 -27.65 -5.26 -11.39
N SER A 50 -26.75 -6.02 -12.04
CA SER A 50 -26.56 -7.45 -11.77
C SER A 50 -25.61 -7.67 -10.59
N SER A 51 -25.68 -8.85 -9.97
CA SER A 51 -24.81 -9.23 -8.86
C SER A 51 -24.33 -10.67 -9.01
N GLY A 52 -23.03 -10.89 -8.97
CA GLY A 52 -22.43 -12.22 -9.04
C GLY A 52 -21.59 -12.52 -7.82
N THR A 53 -21.82 -13.67 -7.17
CA THR A 53 -20.98 -14.12 -6.06
C THR A 53 -20.43 -15.51 -6.34
N VAL A 54 -19.11 -15.66 -6.31
CA VAL A 54 -18.44 -16.97 -6.32
C VAL A 54 -17.73 -17.15 -4.99
N THR A 55 -17.91 -18.33 -4.39
CA THR A 55 -17.15 -18.76 -3.21
C THR A 55 -16.40 -20.03 -3.55
N VAL A 56 -15.08 -20.02 -3.38
CA VAL A 56 -14.19 -21.17 -3.50
C VAL A 56 -13.65 -21.47 -2.11
N ASP A 57 -14.26 -22.45 -1.45
CA ASP A 57 -14.05 -22.71 -0.03
C ASP A 57 -13.58 -24.13 0.24
N GLY A 58 -12.56 -24.27 1.08
CA GLY A 58 -12.06 -25.56 1.54
C GLY A 58 -10.91 -26.10 0.69
N MET A 59 -10.06 -26.88 1.35
CA MET A 59 -8.88 -27.48 0.74
C MET A 59 -9.25 -28.33 -0.48
N GLY A 60 -8.55 -28.09 -1.59
CA GLY A 60 -8.76 -28.79 -2.86
C GLY A 60 -9.91 -28.24 -3.71
N SER A 61 -10.74 -27.34 -3.17
CA SER A 61 -11.73 -26.63 -3.98
C SER A 61 -11.02 -25.70 -4.97
N SER A 62 -11.43 -25.75 -6.24
CA SER A 62 -10.72 -25.02 -7.29
C SER A 62 -11.63 -24.40 -8.34
N TRP A 63 -11.23 -23.21 -8.80
CA TRP A 63 -11.79 -22.57 -9.98
C TRP A 63 -10.69 -22.14 -10.95
N ILE A 64 -10.60 -22.83 -12.08
CA ILE A 64 -9.54 -22.64 -13.08
C ILE A 64 -10.12 -21.98 -14.33
N ASN A 65 -9.62 -20.80 -14.67
CA ASN A 65 -10.01 -20.09 -15.88
C ASN A 65 -8.82 -20.06 -16.84
N SER A 66 -9.02 -20.46 -18.10
CA SER A 66 -7.91 -20.45 -19.07
C SER A 66 -7.63 -19.08 -19.69
N SER A 67 -8.47 -18.08 -19.40
CA SER A 67 -8.29 -16.68 -19.79
C SER A 67 -8.60 -15.76 -18.60
N ARG A 68 -9.73 -15.05 -18.62
CA ARG A 68 -10.01 -13.96 -17.68
C ARG A 68 -10.88 -14.32 -16.49
N VAL A 69 -10.68 -13.62 -15.38
CA VAL A 69 -11.67 -13.51 -14.30
C VAL A 69 -12.01 -12.03 -14.11
N ASP A 70 -13.26 -11.67 -14.45
CA ASP A 70 -13.79 -10.32 -14.27
C ASP A 70 -14.76 -10.32 -13.08
N VAL A 71 -14.40 -9.59 -12.01
CA VAL A 71 -15.19 -9.48 -10.78
C VAL A 71 -15.81 -8.10 -10.72
N GLY A 72 -17.11 -8.02 -11.05
CA GLY A 72 -17.81 -6.76 -11.26
C GLY A 72 -17.55 -6.29 -12.69
N GLY A 73 -18.42 -6.70 -13.62
CA GLY A 73 -18.40 -6.21 -15.00
C GLY A 73 -18.90 -4.76 -15.04
N ALA A 74 -20.18 -4.58 -15.34
CA ALA A 74 -20.91 -3.32 -15.18
C ALA A 74 -21.81 -3.32 -13.91
N GLY A 75 -21.89 -4.45 -13.19
CA GLY A 75 -22.65 -4.61 -11.95
C GLY A 75 -21.74 -4.79 -10.74
N THR A 76 -22.18 -5.62 -9.80
CA THR A 76 -21.45 -5.95 -8.57
C THR A 76 -20.92 -7.38 -8.61
N GLY A 77 -19.62 -7.57 -8.46
CA GLY A 77 -19.01 -8.91 -8.35
C GLY A 77 -18.36 -9.14 -6.99
N THR A 78 -18.45 -10.37 -6.49
CA THR A 78 -17.78 -10.81 -5.27
C THR A 78 -17.15 -12.18 -5.45
N LEU A 79 -15.84 -12.29 -5.27
CA LEU A 79 -15.11 -13.55 -5.26
C LEU A 79 -14.50 -13.78 -3.88
N ASN A 80 -14.89 -14.86 -3.21
CA ASN A 80 -14.32 -15.29 -1.94
C ASN A 80 -13.49 -16.56 -2.16
N ILE A 81 -12.24 -16.54 -1.70
CA ILE A 81 -11.32 -17.67 -1.74
C ILE A 81 -10.89 -17.93 -0.29
N THR A 82 -11.39 -19.01 0.28
CA THR A 82 -11.34 -19.23 1.73
C THR A 82 -10.94 -20.67 2.09
N ASN A 83 -10.42 -20.84 3.31
CA ASN A 83 -10.14 -22.14 3.92
C ASN A 83 -9.32 -23.12 3.02
N GLY A 84 -8.36 -22.61 2.25
CA GLY A 84 -7.53 -23.43 1.36
C GLY A 84 -8.06 -23.60 -0.06
N GLY A 85 -9.08 -22.85 -0.45
CA GLY A 85 -9.57 -22.79 -1.83
C GLY A 85 -8.56 -22.15 -2.79
N ALA A 86 -8.64 -22.49 -4.08
CA ALA A 86 -7.71 -22.01 -5.09
C ALA A 86 -8.40 -21.48 -6.34
N VAL A 87 -7.98 -20.31 -6.82
CA VAL A 87 -8.39 -19.74 -8.11
C VAL A 87 -7.17 -19.52 -8.98
N SER A 88 -7.27 -19.83 -10.27
CA SER A 88 -6.22 -19.48 -11.23
C SER A 88 -6.79 -18.96 -12.54
N ASN A 89 -6.08 -18.00 -13.15
CA ASN A 89 -6.42 -17.41 -14.43
C ASN A 89 -5.23 -16.67 -15.07
N SER A 90 -5.39 -16.23 -16.32
CA SER A 90 -4.36 -15.47 -17.03
C SER A 90 -4.40 -13.98 -16.72
N GLU A 91 -5.54 -13.31 -16.93
CA GLU A 91 -5.70 -11.86 -16.74
C GLU A 91 -6.94 -11.58 -15.88
N SER A 92 -6.93 -10.53 -15.05
CA SER A 92 -8.04 -10.24 -14.15
C SER A 92 -8.37 -8.76 -14.12
N ALA A 93 -9.67 -8.45 -14.02
CA ALA A 93 -10.14 -7.12 -13.67
C ALA A 93 -11.14 -7.19 -12.51
N ILE A 94 -10.88 -6.42 -11.46
CA ILE A 94 -11.84 -6.14 -10.40
C ILE A 94 -12.45 -4.77 -10.69
N ALA A 95 -13.76 -4.74 -10.93
CA ALA A 95 -14.51 -3.58 -11.42
C ALA A 95 -14.07 -3.12 -12.83
N LEU A 96 -14.45 -3.92 -13.83
CA LEU A 96 -14.05 -3.79 -15.25
C LEU A 96 -14.56 -2.51 -15.91
N PHE A 97 -15.81 -2.10 -15.65
CA PHE A 97 -16.41 -0.92 -16.30
C PHE A 97 -16.71 0.20 -15.31
N SER A 98 -16.90 1.43 -15.83
CA SER A 98 -17.28 2.59 -15.02
C SER A 98 -18.51 2.30 -14.16
N ARG A 99 -18.50 2.79 -12.91
CA ARG A 99 -19.59 2.63 -11.92
C ARG A 99 -19.87 1.19 -11.47
N SER A 100 -19.04 0.22 -11.87
CA SER A 100 -19.09 -1.14 -11.34
C SER A 100 -18.37 -1.24 -9.99
N THR A 101 -18.70 -2.30 -9.24
CA THR A 101 -18.02 -2.63 -7.99
C THR A 101 -17.56 -4.07 -8.04
N GLY A 102 -16.30 -4.30 -7.70
CA GLY A 102 -15.72 -5.63 -7.59
C GLY A 102 -15.04 -5.81 -6.25
N THR A 103 -15.24 -6.95 -5.61
CA THR A 103 -14.54 -7.30 -4.37
C THR A 103 -13.99 -8.71 -4.46
N VAL A 104 -12.70 -8.86 -4.20
CA VAL A 104 -12.05 -10.17 -4.06
C VAL A 104 -11.48 -10.29 -2.66
N THR A 105 -11.75 -11.41 -2.01
CA THR A 105 -11.20 -11.74 -0.69
C THR A 105 -10.45 -13.07 -0.77
N VAL A 106 -9.18 -13.06 -0.39
CA VAL A 106 -8.34 -14.25 -0.24
C VAL A 106 -7.97 -14.38 1.23
N ASN A 107 -8.67 -15.25 1.95
CA ASN A 107 -8.58 -15.33 3.40
C ASN A 107 -8.27 -16.74 3.88
N GLY A 108 -7.35 -16.84 4.84
CA GLY A 108 -7.01 -18.09 5.51
C GLY A 108 -5.82 -18.80 4.87
N ALA A 109 -5.09 -19.53 5.70
CA ALA A 109 -3.89 -20.24 5.30
C ALA A 109 -4.16 -21.21 4.14
N GLY A 110 -3.33 -21.14 3.11
CA GLY A 110 -3.44 -21.98 1.91
C GLY A 110 -4.46 -21.50 0.88
N SER A 111 -5.30 -20.52 1.20
CA SER A 111 -6.17 -19.88 0.21
C SER A 111 -5.32 -19.12 -0.79
N LYS A 112 -5.57 -19.32 -2.09
CA LYS A 112 -4.68 -18.79 -3.13
C LYS A 112 -5.41 -18.28 -4.37
N TRP A 113 -4.94 -17.15 -4.88
CA TRP A 113 -5.26 -16.68 -6.23
C TRP A 113 -3.99 -16.55 -7.08
N ILE A 114 -3.95 -17.27 -8.20
CA ILE A 114 -2.86 -17.19 -9.18
C ILE A 114 -3.36 -16.51 -10.45
N ASN A 115 -2.97 -15.26 -10.64
CA ASN A 115 -3.08 -14.57 -11.91
C ASN A 115 -1.72 -14.62 -12.63
N SER A 116 -1.66 -15.06 -13.88
CA SER A 116 -0.38 -15.22 -14.58
C SER A 116 0.03 -14.02 -15.44
N SER A 117 -0.74 -12.93 -15.43
CA SER A 117 -0.52 -11.74 -16.25
C SER A 117 -0.88 -10.48 -15.45
N VAL A 118 -1.61 -9.53 -16.03
CA VAL A 118 -2.05 -8.31 -15.36
C VAL A 118 -3.26 -8.59 -14.46
N LEU A 119 -3.18 -8.08 -13.24
CA LEU A 119 -4.28 -7.96 -12.29
C LEU A 119 -4.61 -6.48 -12.07
N ASP A 120 -5.73 -6.04 -12.63
CA ASP A 120 -6.29 -4.71 -12.39
C ASP A 120 -7.25 -4.72 -11.19
N VAL A 121 -6.99 -3.86 -10.21
CA VAL A 121 -7.86 -3.58 -9.07
C VAL A 121 -8.44 -2.18 -9.24
N GLY A 122 -9.70 -2.11 -9.65
CA GLY A 122 -10.31 -0.86 -10.10
C GLY A 122 -9.78 -0.48 -11.48
N LEU A 123 -10.22 -1.22 -12.51
CA LEU A 123 -9.84 -0.93 -13.90
C LEU A 123 -10.49 0.38 -14.36
N ASP A 124 -11.82 0.40 -14.44
CA ASP A 124 -12.62 1.61 -14.70
C ASP A 124 -13.64 1.91 -13.59
N GLY A 125 -13.90 0.95 -12.69
CA GLY A 125 -14.83 1.09 -11.58
C GLY A 125 -14.13 1.17 -10.22
N THR A 126 -14.81 0.69 -9.18
CA THR A 126 -14.29 0.60 -7.82
C THR A 126 -13.96 -0.84 -7.46
N GLY A 127 -12.67 -1.17 -7.45
CA GLY A 127 -12.18 -2.51 -7.15
C GLY A 127 -11.56 -2.62 -5.77
N THR A 128 -11.77 -3.75 -5.10
CA THR A 128 -11.19 -4.06 -3.79
C THR A 128 -10.59 -5.45 -3.78
N LEU A 129 -9.34 -5.56 -3.32
CA LEU A 129 -8.64 -6.82 -3.07
C LEU A 129 -8.23 -6.92 -1.60
N ASN A 130 -8.74 -7.91 -0.89
CA ASN A 130 -8.39 -8.18 0.51
C ASN A 130 -7.63 -9.50 0.62
N ILE A 131 -6.44 -9.46 1.20
CA ILE A 131 -5.58 -10.63 1.43
C ILE A 131 -5.29 -10.69 2.92
N SER A 132 -5.70 -11.76 3.59
CA SER A 132 -5.63 -11.83 5.05
C SER A 132 -5.48 -13.25 5.60
N ASN A 133 -5.06 -13.34 6.87
CA ASN A 133 -4.96 -14.59 7.63
C ASN A 133 -4.13 -15.69 6.92
N GLY A 134 -3.05 -15.33 6.23
CA GLY A 134 -2.19 -16.27 5.49
C GLY A 134 -2.67 -16.61 4.07
N GLY A 135 -3.63 -15.85 3.54
CA GLY A 135 -4.01 -15.91 2.13
C GLY A 135 -2.90 -15.39 1.21
N THR A 136 -2.84 -15.88 -0.03
CA THR A 136 -1.79 -15.49 -0.98
C THR A 136 -2.34 -15.14 -2.36
N VAL A 137 -1.83 -14.07 -2.95
CA VAL A 137 -2.13 -13.67 -4.33
C VAL A 137 -0.82 -13.54 -5.09
N SER A 138 -0.79 -14.02 -6.34
CA SER A 138 0.31 -13.77 -7.26
C SER A 138 -0.19 -13.21 -8.58
N SER A 139 0.49 -12.23 -9.14
CA SER A 139 0.29 -11.64 -10.47
C SER A 139 1.61 -11.46 -11.20
N ALA A 140 1.58 -11.31 -12.52
CA ALA A 140 2.76 -10.83 -13.22
C ALA A 140 2.95 -9.34 -12.95
N ALA A 141 1.93 -8.53 -13.23
CA ALA A 141 1.90 -7.12 -12.87
C ALA A 141 0.59 -6.80 -12.13
N GLY A 142 0.67 -5.90 -11.15
CA GLY A 142 -0.49 -5.39 -10.43
C GLY A 142 -0.71 -3.92 -10.75
N ILE A 143 -1.96 -3.53 -10.97
CA ILE A 143 -2.33 -2.13 -11.20
C ILE A 143 -3.54 -1.80 -10.33
N LEU A 144 -3.42 -0.77 -9.50
CA LEU A 144 -4.54 -0.24 -8.71
C LEU A 144 -4.93 1.14 -9.28
N GLY A 145 -6.22 1.34 -9.54
CA GLY A 145 -6.72 2.60 -10.11
C GLY A 145 -6.13 2.84 -11.51
N ALA A 146 -6.45 1.95 -12.45
CA ALA A 146 -5.78 1.87 -13.75
C ALA A 146 -6.15 3.03 -14.69
N THR A 147 -7.39 3.52 -14.65
CA THR A 147 -7.89 4.60 -15.53
C THR A 147 -8.43 5.79 -14.76
N ALA A 148 -8.59 6.93 -15.43
CA ALA A 148 -9.08 8.15 -14.81
C ALA A 148 -10.52 7.99 -14.30
N GLY A 149 -10.74 8.33 -13.03
CA GLY A 149 -12.03 8.18 -12.34
C GLY A 149 -12.28 6.80 -11.73
N SER A 150 -11.36 5.83 -11.92
CA SER A 150 -11.39 4.54 -11.23
C SER A 150 -10.81 4.64 -9.82
N THR A 151 -11.19 3.69 -8.96
CA THR A 151 -10.64 3.55 -7.60
C THR A 151 -10.20 2.11 -7.35
N GLY A 152 -8.93 1.93 -6.99
CA GLY A 152 -8.37 0.64 -6.62
C GLY A 152 -7.93 0.60 -5.16
N THR A 153 -8.41 -0.36 -4.39
CA THR A 153 -7.93 -0.59 -3.02
C THR A 153 -7.44 -2.01 -2.86
N ALA A 154 -6.22 -2.18 -2.35
CA ALA A 154 -5.72 -3.48 -1.93
C ALA A 154 -5.27 -3.42 -0.46
N THR A 155 -5.55 -4.49 0.28
CA THR A 155 -5.12 -4.67 1.67
C THR A 155 -4.44 -6.02 1.82
N VAL A 156 -3.22 -6.02 2.35
CA VAL A 156 -2.46 -7.21 2.72
C VAL A 156 -2.23 -7.19 4.23
N ASP A 157 -3.02 -7.98 4.95
CA ASP A 157 -3.09 -7.92 6.41
C ASP A 157 -2.73 -9.23 7.09
N GLY A 158 -1.88 -9.15 8.11
CA GLY A 158 -1.53 -10.28 8.95
C GLY A 158 -0.32 -11.06 8.44
N ALA A 159 0.40 -11.66 9.39
CA ALA A 159 1.58 -12.46 9.10
C ALA A 159 1.26 -13.57 8.09
N SER A 160 2.20 -13.83 7.19
CA SER A 160 2.10 -14.81 6.08
C SER A 160 1.06 -14.49 5.01
N SER A 161 0.28 -13.41 5.13
CA SER A 161 -0.51 -12.90 4.02
C SER A 161 0.41 -12.23 3.01
N SER A 162 0.25 -12.53 1.72
CA SER A 162 1.15 -11.97 0.71
C SER A 162 0.50 -11.65 -0.64
N TRP A 163 1.02 -10.60 -1.27
CA TRP A 163 0.83 -10.33 -2.69
C TRP A 163 2.18 -10.28 -3.40
N VAL A 164 2.40 -11.24 -4.30
CA VAL A 164 3.64 -11.37 -5.07
C VAL A 164 3.43 -10.92 -6.52
N ASN A 165 4.25 -9.99 -6.99
CA ASN A 165 4.27 -9.51 -8.36
C ASN A 165 5.61 -9.86 -9.01
N SER A 166 5.60 -10.61 -10.12
CA SER A 166 6.84 -10.96 -10.85
C SER A 166 7.36 -9.86 -11.77
N SER A 167 6.64 -8.74 -11.86
CA SER A 167 6.98 -7.50 -12.55
C SER A 167 6.56 -6.32 -11.66
N ASN A 168 6.23 -5.18 -12.26
CA ASN A 168 5.91 -3.95 -11.53
C ASN A 168 4.57 -4.04 -10.80
N LEU A 169 4.46 -3.25 -9.72
CA LEU A 169 3.21 -2.91 -9.07
C LEU A 169 2.99 -1.40 -9.21
N GLU A 170 1.85 -0.99 -9.75
CA GLU A 170 1.48 0.42 -9.93
C GLU A 170 0.29 0.78 -9.03
N VAL A 171 0.47 1.75 -8.14
CA VAL A 171 -0.56 2.26 -7.23
C VAL A 171 -0.96 3.66 -7.67
N GLY A 172 -2.17 3.81 -8.21
CA GLY A 172 -2.70 5.11 -8.62
C GLY A 172 -2.18 5.54 -9.98
N LYS A 173 -2.15 4.60 -10.94
CA LYS A 173 -1.59 4.80 -12.28
C LYS A 173 -2.21 6.00 -13.00
N ARG A 174 -3.54 6.07 -13.01
CA ARG A 174 -4.32 7.20 -13.57
C ARG A 174 -5.58 7.49 -12.76
N GLY A 175 -6.06 6.54 -11.97
CA GLY A 175 -7.13 6.69 -11.00
C GLY A 175 -6.59 6.90 -9.59
N THR A 176 -7.50 6.94 -8.62
CA THR A 176 -7.14 6.96 -7.20
C THR A 176 -6.82 5.55 -6.74
N ALA A 177 -5.79 5.37 -5.91
CA ALA A 177 -5.53 4.05 -5.35
C ALA A 177 -4.97 4.08 -3.94
N THR A 178 -5.23 3.00 -3.21
CA THR A 178 -4.66 2.78 -1.88
C THR A 178 -4.18 1.35 -1.73
N LEU A 179 -2.93 1.18 -1.31
CA LEU A 179 -2.37 -0.09 -0.89
C LEU A 179 -2.08 -0.04 0.62
N ASN A 180 -2.78 -0.87 1.39
CA ASN A 180 -2.55 -1.01 2.83
C ASN A 180 -1.81 -2.31 3.10
N ILE A 181 -0.74 -2.24 3.90
CA ILE A 181 0.06 -3.41 4.28
C ILE A 181 0.23 -3.38 5.78
N SER A 182 -0.35 -4.34 6.50
CA SER A 182 -0.46 -4.27 7.96
C SER A 182 -0.17 -5.58 8.67
N ASN A 183 0.16 -5.49 9.96
CA ASN A 183 0.25 -6.63 10.86
C ASN A 183 1.19 -7.76 10.37
N GLY A 184 2.31 -7.41 9.74
CA GLY A 184 3.26 -8.37 9.15
C GLY A 184 2.88 -8.92 7.78
N GLY A 185 1.91 -8.30 7.08
CA GLY A 185 1.62 -8.58 5.68
C GLY A 185 2.81 -8.25 4.77
N LEU A 186 2.94 -8.98 3.65
CA LEU A 186 4.05 -8.85 2.71
C LEU A 186 3.55 -8.49 1.30
N VAL A 187 4.10 -7.42 0.73
CA VAL A 187 4.04 -7.17 -0.71
C VAL A 187 5.44 -7.37 -1.29
N ASP A 188 5.55 -8.30 -2.22
CA ASP A 188 6.83 -8.66 -2.85
C ASP A 188 6.76 -8.36 -4.35
N VAL A 189 7.58 -7.42 -4.81
CA VAL A 189 7.61 -6.92 -6.18
C VAL A 189 8.99 -7.20 -6.75
N THR A 190 9.06 -8.00 -7.81
CA THR A 190 10.36 -8.37 -8.39
C THR A 190 11.08 -7.15 -8.98
N ASN A 191 10.32 -6.28 -9.65
CA ASN A 191 10.82 -5.04 -10.24
C ASN A 191 10.48 -3.86 -9.33
N ASP A 192 9.85 -2.82 -9.87
CA ASP A 192 9.62 -1.56 -9.18
C ASP A 192 8.18 -1.44 -8.67
N LEU A 193 8.05 -0.79 -7.51
CA LEU A 193 6.79 -0.23 -7.04
C LEU A 193 6.68 1.22 -7.50
N LEU A 194 5.64 1.55 -8.27
CA LEU A 194 5.37 2.90 -8.74
C LEU A 194 4.14 3.44 -8.00
N ILE A 195 4.30 4.55 -7.29
CA ILE A 195 3.21 5.23 -6.60
C ILE A 195 2.90 6.50 -7.38
N GLY A 196 1.77 6.50 -8.11
CA GLY A 196 1.29 7.64 -8.88
C GLY A 196 0.77 8.77 -8.00
N GLY A 197 0.54 9.96 -8.57
CA GLY A 197 0.20 11.15 -7.78
C GLY A 197 -1.12 11.10 -7.00
N ALA A 198 -2.02 10.20 -7.38
CA ALA A 198 -3.25 9.88 -6.64
C ALA A 198 -3.18 8.49 -5.97
N GLY A 199 -1.99 7.92 -5.88
CA GLY A 199 -1.68 6.66 -5.20
C GLY A 199 -1.22 6.92 -3.78
N ALA A 200 -1.71 6.08 -2.86
CA ALA A 200 -1.29 6.06 -1.47
C ALA A 200 -0.84 4.65 -1.08
N VAL A 201 0.31 4.54 -0.42
CA VAL A 201 0.80 3.30 0.18
C VAL A 201 0.96 3.52 1.69
N ASN A 202 0.28 2.71 2.48
CA ASN A 202 0.28 2.79 3.95
C ASN A 202 0.88 1.51 4.54
N LEU A 203 2.02 1.59 5.22
CA LEU A 203 2.70 0.45 5.86
C LEU A 203 2.50 0.43 7.38
N ASN A 204 1.55 -0.34 7.88
CA ASN A 204 1.21 -0.39 9.31
C ASN A 204 1.81 -1.65 9.95
N GLY A 205 3.15 -1.68 10.02
CA GLY A 205 3.91 -2.86 10.43
C GLY A 205 3.97 -3.95 9.35
N GLY A 206 3.71 -3.60 8.10
CA GLY A 206 3.90 -4.46 6.93
C GLY A 206 5.28 -4.31 6.29
N THR A 207 5.58 -5.20 5.33
CA THR A 207 6.85 -5.21 4.60
C THR A 207 6.63 -5.10 3.09
N ILE A 208 7.46 -4.29 2.43
CA ILE A 208 7.61 -4.25 0.97
C ILE A 208 9.01 -4.75 0.60
N ASN A 209 9.08 -5.69 -0.34
CA ASN A 209 10.30 -5.98 -1.09
C ASN A 209 10.12 -5.45 -2.52
N ALA A 210 11.12 -4.72 -3.02
CA ALA A 210 11.14 -4.20 -4.40
C ALA A 210 12.58 -4.00 -4.87
N SER A 211 12.80 -3.89 -6.18
CA SER A 211 14.06 -3.36 -6.73
C SER A 211 14.21 -1.87 -6.41
N SER A 212 13.14 -1.10 -6.59
CA SER A 212 13.05 0.29 -6.19
C SER A 212 11.60 0.72 -5.94
N VAL A 213 11.43 1.82 -5.21
CA VAL A 213 10.14 2.51 -5.05
C VAL A 213 10.25 3.89 -5.67
N LEU A 214 9.41 4.17 -6.67
CA LEU A 214 9.30 5.48 -7.31
C LEU A 214 8.02 6.13 -6.79
N ASN A 215 8.17 7.15 -5.96
CA ASN A 215 7.05 7.81 -5.30
C ASN A 215 6.81 9.20 -5.90
N ILE A 216 5.67 9.39 -6.54
CA ILE A 216 5.12 10.72 -6.89
C ILE A 216 3.79 10.99 -6.15
N GLY A 217 3.38 10.08 -5.27
CA GLY A 217 2.14 10.13 -4.50
C GLY A 217 2.41 10.22 -3.00
N THR A 218 1.74 9.39 -2.22
CA THR A 218 1.89 9.35 -0.75
C THR A 218 2.38 7.99 -0.28
N LEU A 219 3.46 7.99 0.51
CA LEU A 219 4.02 6.81 1.16
C LEU A 219 4.12 7.07 2.66
N THR A 220 3.37 6.33 3.46
CA THR A 220 3.32 6.52 4.92
C THR A 220 3.37 5.22 5.69
N GLY A 221 3.47 5.30 7.01
CA GLY A 221 3.38 4.15 7.90
C GLY A 221 4.67 3.85 8.67
N SER A 222 4.59 2.89 9.58
CA SER A 222 5.67 2.44 10.46
C SER A 222 6.25 1.06 10.05
N GLY A 223 6.25 0.73 8.75
CA GLY A 223 6.71 -0.57 8.25
C GLY A 223 8.13 -0.57 7.71
N THR A 224 8.47 -1.61 6.95
CA THR A 224 9.79 -1.79 6.33
C THR A 224 9.69 -1.88 4.81
N ILE A 225 10.56 -1.15 4.11
CA ILE A 225 10.75 -1.23 2.66
C ILE A 225 12.19 -1.66 2.40
N ASN A 226 12.37 -2.89 1.93
CA ASN A 226 13.68 -3.45 1.58
C ASN A 226 14.08 -3.02 0.16
N ALA A 227 14.08 -1.71 -0.10
CA ALA A 227 14.42 -1.11 -1.38
C ALA A 227 14.86 0.36 -1.20
N GLY A 228 15.48 0.93 -2.23
CA GLY A 228 15.67 2.38 -2.32
C GLY A 228 14.35 3.09 -2.65
N VAL A 229 14.03 4.14 -1.90
CA VAL A 229 12.88 5.02 -2.14
C VAL A 229 13.35 6.31 -2.83
N PHE A 230 12.81 6.54 -4.03
CA PHE A 230 12.98 7.76 -4.81
C PHE A 230 11.72 8.60 -4.69
N ASN A 231 11.76 9.61 -3.83
CA ASN A 231 10.66 10.52 -3.58
C ASN A 231 10.72 11.69 -4.59
N ASN A 232 10.04 11.50 -5.73
CA ASN A 232 10.04 12.41 -6.86
C ASN A 232 8.70 13.17 -6.92
N ASP A 233 8.61 14.40 -6.43
CA ASP A 233 7.33 15.13 -6.24
C ASP A 233 6.36 14.53 -5.21
N GLY A 234 6.72 13.41 -4.56
CA GLY A 234 5.87 12.71 -3.61
C GLY A 234 6.00 13.19 -2.16
N ILE A 235 5.17 12.62 -1.30
CA ILE A 235 5.22 12.77 0.15
C ILE A 235 5.64 11.45 0.77
N VAL A 236 6.64 11.49 1.64
CA VAL A 236 6.98 10.41 2.56
C VAL A 236 6.70 10.89 3.98
N GLY A 237 5.87 10.17 4.73
CA GLY A 237 5.53 10.49 6.12
C GLY A 237 5.66 9.25 6.99
N PRO A 238 6.75 9.09 7.76
CA PRO A 238 6.87 7.97 8.68
C PRO A 238 5.70 7.89 9.67
N GLY A 239 5.40 6.67 10.12
CA GLY A 239 4.39 6.41 11.14
C GLY A 239 2.95 6.27 10.64
N ASN A 240 2.09 5.75 11.53
CA ASN A 240 0.67 6.17 11.58
C ASN A 240 0.56 7.37 12.52
N SER A 241 1.53 8.28 12.41
CA SER A 241 1.67 9.54 13.10
C SER A 241 1.44 9.44 14.63
N PRO A 242 2.50 9.36 15.45
CA PRO A 242 3.91 9.19 15.10
C PRO A 242 4.37 7.74 14.86
N GLY A 243 5.53 7.54 14.23
CA GLY A 243 6.18 6.22 14.11
C GLY A 243 7.48 6.18 13.30
N THR A 244 8.09 4.98 13.20
CA THR A 244 9.32 4.78 12.42
C THR A 244 9.07 4.04 11.12
N LEU A 245 9.38 4.66 9.99
CA LEU A 245 9.43 4.01 8.67
C LEU A 245 10.88 3.59 8.37
N THR A 246 11.09 2.32 8.04
CA THR A 246 12.41 1.81 7.67
C THR A 246 12.52 1.61 6.16
N VAL A 247 13.56 2.13 5.52
CA VAL A 247 13.80 2.01 4.07
C VAL A 247 15.25 1.61 3.76
N GLY A 248 15.48 0.90 2.65
CA GLY A 248 16.81 0.46 2.23
C GLY A 248 17.75 1.59 1.81
N GLY A 249 17.19 2.63 1.22
CA GLY A 249 17.87 3.85 0.81
C GLY A 249 16.84 4.95 0.59
N TYR A 250 17.27 6.21 0.62
CA TYR A 250 16.37 7.35 0.44
C TYR A 250 16.98 8.38 -0.50
N THR A 251 16.20 8.86 -1.45
CA THR A 251 16.56 10.01 -2.29
C THR A 251 15.34 10.89 -2.41
N GLN A 252 15.46 12.13 -1.96
CA GLN A 252 14.42 13.15 -2.11
C GLN A 252 14.83 14.12 -3.21
N ASP A 253 13.97 14.30 -4.21
CA ASP A 253 14.18 15.29 -5.23
C ASP A 253 13.72 16.69 -4.80
N ILE A 254 13.81 17.66 -5.71
CA ILE A 254 13.55 19.09 -5.44
C ILE A 254 12.11 19.39 -5.02
N ASN A 255 11.16 18.53 -5.35
CA ASN A 255 9.73 18.73 -5.05
C ASN A 255 9.21 17.70 -4.05
N GLY A 256 9.99 16.66 -3.74
CA GLY A 256 9.68 15.69 -2.73
C GLY A 256 9.60 16.33 -1.33
N ILE A 257 8.71 15.79 -0.51
CA ILE A 257 8.48 16.22 0.86
C ILE A 257 8.69 15.04 1.81
N LEU A 258 9.51 15.26 2.84
CA LEU A 258 9.54 14.43 4.03
C LEU A 258 8.70 15.12 5.11
N ASN A 259 7.61 14.49 5.53
CA ASN A 259 6.77 14.93 6.63
C ASN A 259 7.20 14.25 7.93
N ILE A 260 7.34 15.03 8.99
CA ILE A 260 7.68 14.57 10.34
C ILE A 260 6.72 15.20 11.33
N GLU A 261 6.06 14.38 12.13
CA GLU A 261 5.18 14.82 13.21
C GLU A 261 5.85 14.68 14.57
N LEU A 262 5.74 15.71 15.42
CA LEU A 262 6.30 15.75 16.78
C LEU A 262 5.16 15.89 17.80
N GLY A 263 4.88 14.82 18.54
CA GLY A 263 3.92 14.77 19.65
C GLY A 263 4.56 14.69 21.04
N GLY A 264 5.88 14.54 21.12
CA GLY A 264 6.68 14.39 22.33
C GLY A 264 8.14 14.13 21.96
N VAL A 265 8.96 13.65 22.91
CA VAL A 265 10.43 13.56 22.77
C VAL A 265 10.96 12.13 22.64
N LEU A 266 10.08 11.12 22.57
CA LEU A 266 10.45 9.72 22.34
C LEU A 266 10.35 9.32 20.87
N ALA A 267 11.48 8.93 20.29
CA ALA A 267 11.59 8.50 18.89
C ALA A 267 10.65 7.35 18.55
N GLY A 268 10.00 7.43 17.38
CA GLY A 268 9.18 6.36 16.80
C GLY A 268 7.90 6.02 17.56
N THR A 269 7.59 6.75 18.63
CA THR A 269 6.36 6.57 19.43
C THR A 269 5.68 7.90 19.75
N GLU A 270 6.46 8.94 19.99
CA GLU A 270 5.98 10.31 20.18
C GLU A 270 6.42 11.24 19.06
N TYR A 271 7.39 10.88 18.24
CA TYR A 271 7.71 11.60 17.00
C TYR A 271 8.16 10.68 15.87
N ASP A 272 8.04 11.17 14.64
CA ASP A 272 8.36 10.42 13.43
C ASP A 272 9.85 10.26 13.18
N VAL A 273 10.22 9.07 12.70
CA VAL A 273 11.60 8.77 12.31
C VAL A 273 11.63 8.09 10.95
N LEU A 274 12.42 8.63 10.03
CA LEU A 274 12.83 7.91 8.83
C LEU A 274 14.16 7.18 9.10
N ALA A 275 14.11 5.86 9.20
CA ALA A 275 15.28 5.02 9.35
C ALA A 275 15.74 4.48 7.99
N VAL A 276 16.88 4.95 7.50
CA VAL A 276 17.47 4.57 6.22
C VAL A 276 18.61 3.61 6.48
N THR A 277 18.51 2.35 6.05
CA THR A 277 19.58 1.36 6.28
C THR A 277 20.77 1.50 5.34
N GLY A 278 20.74 2.50 4.45
CA GLY A 278 21.79 2.79 3.48
C GLY A 278 22.00 4.30 3.38
N THR A 279 22.21 4.80 2.18
CA THR A 279 22.42 6.24 1.95
C THR A 279 21.10 7.01 1.85
N ALA A 280 21.06 8.18 2.48
CA ALA A 280 20.04 9.21 2.28
C ALA A 280 20.63 10.39 1.47
N ASN A 281 20.06 10.67 0.30
CA ASN A 281 20.38 11.86 -0.49
C ASN A 281 19.23 12.86 -0.31
N LEU A 282 19.55 14.02 0.26
CA LEU A 282 18.56 15.02 0.67
C LEU A 282 18.49 16.17 -0.35
N GLY A 283 17.29 16.73 -0.45
CA GLY A 283 16.89 17.86 -1.29
C GLY A 283 15.44 18.21 -0.95
N GLY A 284 14.79 19.11 -1.69
CA GLY A 284 13.36 19.38 -1.56
C GLY A 284 12.95 19.87 -0.16
N THR A 285 11.76 19.48 0.31
CA THR A 285 11.18 20.03 1.55
C THR A 285 11.28 19.05 2.73
N LEU A 286 11.75 19.55 3.87
CA LEU A 286 11.44 18.97 5.18
C LEU A 286 10.26 19.73 5.77
N ASN A 287 9.16 19.04 6.02
CA ASN A 287 8.00 19.56 6.72
C ASN A 287 7.90 18.94 8.11
N VAL A 288 7.77 19.78 9.13
CA VAL A 288 7.71 19.37 10.54
C VAL A 288 6.50 20.03 11.19
N ASP A 289 5.59 19.21 11.70
CA ASP A 289 4.37 19.68 12.35
C ASP A 289 4.27 19.13 13.79
N PHE A 290 3.60 19.88 14.66
CA PHE A 290 3.24 19.37 15.98
C PHE A 290 2.02 18.46 15.90
N PHE A 291 2.04 17.41 16.70
CA PHE A 291 0.99 16.40 16.76
C PHE A 291 0.38 16.32 18.16
N ASP A 292 -0.93 16.08 18.24
CA ASP A 292 -1.63 15.89 19.51
C ASP A 292 -1.82 14.39 19.76
N LEU A 293 -1.11 13.86 20.77
CA LEU A 293 -1.24 12.46 21.21
C LEU A 293 -2.51 12.19 22.03
N GLY A 294 -3.46 13.13 22.05
CA GLY A 294 -4.67 13.08 22.87
C GLY A 294 -4.51 13.70 24.27
N ILE A 295 -3.39 14.38 24.50
CA ILE A 295 -3.06 15.07 25.76
C ILE A 295 -2.90 16.59 25.57
N GLY A 296 -3.22 17.10 24.39
CA GLY A 296 -2.98 18.47 23.96
C GLY A 296 -1.85 18.51 22.93
N LEU A 297 -1.90 19.53 22.06
CA LEU A 297 -0.87 19.77 21.06
C LEU A 297 0.50 19.90 21.75
N PHE A 298 1.49 19.19 21.23
CA PHE A 298 2.85 19.26 21.74
C PHE A 298 3.39 20.70 21.69
N ASP A 299 4.08 21.10 22.76
CA ASP A 299 4.74 22.40 22.90
C ASP A 299 6.21 22.13 23.24
N ALA A 300 7.06 22.29 22.23
CA ALA A 300 8.48 21.95 22.36
C ALA A 300 9.22 22.97 23.23
N SER A 301 10.08 22.46 24.12
CA SER A 301 10.79 23.24 25.13
C SER A 301 12.26 23.45 24.76
N LEU A 302 12.87 24.51 25.29
CA LEU A 302 14.30 24.78 25.13
C LEU A 302 15.14 23.56 25.51
N GLY A 303 15.97 23.08 24.59
CA GLY A 303 16.84 21.92 24.78
C GLY A 303 16.24 20.59 24.30
N ASP A 304 14.99 20.55 23.85
CA ASP A 304 14.43 19.36 23.20
C ASP A 304 15.18 19.06 21.90
N THR A 305 15.40 17.77 21.62
CA THR A 305 16.11 17.28 20.44
C THR A 305 15.38 16.12 19.79
N PHE A 306 15.35 16.08 18.46
CA PHE A 306 14.63 15.08 17.68
C PHE A 306 15.54 14.53 16.57
N GLU A 307 15.82 13.22 16.61
CA GLU A 307 16.62 12.53 15.58
C GLU A 307 15.67 11.97 14.51
N ILE A 308 15.32 12.83 13.56
CA ILE A 308 14.20 12.60 12.63
C ILE A 308 14.57 11.75 11.43
N LEU A 309 15.87 11.65 11.12
CA LEU A 309 16.39 10.79 10.06
C LEU A 309 17.71 10.17 10.51
N LEU A 310 17.80 8.85 10.36
CA LEU A 310 18.98 8.04 10.63
C LEU A 310 19.42 7.41 9.31
N ALA A 311 20.69 7.46 8.95
CA ALA A 311 21.20 6.81 7.74
C ALA A 311 22.63 6.27 7.93
N GLU A 312 23.07 5.32 7.09
CA GLU A 312 24.50 4.96 7.06
C GLU A 312 25.35 6.13 6.55
N ASN A 313 24.83 6.89 5.59
CA ASN A 313 25.46 8.09 5.04
C ASN A 313 24.38 9.11 4.67
N ILE A 314 24.59 10.38 4.99
CA ILE A 314 23.76 11.51 4.54
C ILE A 314 24.54 12.37 3.54
N ASN A 315 23.96 12.58 2.36
CA ASN A 315 24.46 13.51 1.36
C ASN A 315 23.48 14.64 1.14
N GLY A 316 23.99 15.87 1.04
CA GLY A 316 23.17 17.06 0.80
C GLY A 316 22.39 17.52 2.03
N GLU A 317 21.50 18.48 1.81
CA GLU A 317 20.65 19.10 2.83
C GLU A 317 19.23 19.24 2.26
N PHE A 318 18.25 19.55 3.11
CA PHE A 318 16.92 19.93 2.63
C PHE A 318 16.96 21.34 2.07
N ASP A 319 16.36 21.57 0.91
CA ASP A 319 16.36 22.87 0.24
C ASP A 319 15.38 23.85 0.91
N ILE A 320 14.28 23.33 1.46
CA ILE A 320 13.19 24.11 2.06
C ILE A 320 12.83 23.50 3.42
N LEU A 321 12.70 24.36 4.43
CA LEU A 321 12.24 23.99 5.76
C LEU A 321 10.87 24.62 6.01
N THR A 322 9.87 23.78 6.25
CA THR A 322 8.54 24.19 6.73
C THR A 322 8.39 23.64 8.13
N LEU A 323 8.68 24.45 9.15
CA LEU A 323 8.79 24.00 10.54
C LEU A 323 7.65 24.54 11.40
N ALA A 324 7.17 23.72 12.33
CA ALA A 324 6.19 24.09 13.33
C ALA A 324 6.62 25.35 14.10
N VAL A 325 5.65 26.20 14.43
CA VAL A 325 5.89 27.45 15.16
C VAL A 325 6.19 27.13 16.62
N LEU A 326 7.35 27.56 17.10
CA LEU A 326 7.77 27.45 18.50
C LEU A 326 7.21 28.59 19.36
N GLY A 327 7.25 28.39 20.69
CA GLY A 327 6.96 29.44 21.67
C GLY A 327 7.92 30.65 21.57
N GLU A 328 7.51 31.78 22.13
CA GLU A 328 8.29 33.03 22.07
C GLU A 328 9.72 32.86 22.62
N GLY A 329 10.70 33.39 21.89
CA GLY A 329 12.11 33.34 22.29
C GLY A 329 12.81 32.02 21.97
N LEU A 330 12.16 31.10 21.26
CA LEU A 330 12.72 29.85 20.78
C LEU A 330 12.90 29.86 19.25
N ASP A 331 13.84 29.08 18.76
CA ASP A 331 14.09 28.86 17.33
C ASP A 331 14.50 27.40 17.08
N TRP A 332 14.34 26.94 15.84
CA TRP A 332 14.78 25.62 15.42
C TRP A 332 16.24 25.69 14.96
N GLN A 333 17.05 24.75 15.45
CA GLN A 333 18.36 24.45 14.88
C GLN A 333 18.32 23.08 14.21
N LEU A 334 18.59 23.03 12.90
CA LEU A 334 18.76 21.80 12.14
C LEU A 334 20.25 21.47 12.04
N ASN A 335 20.63 20.26 12.44
CA ASN A 335 22.01 19.78 12.43
C ASN A 335 22.13 18.50 11.60
N TYR A 336 23.18 18.44 10.77
CA TYR A 336 23.60 17.24 10.06
C TYR A 336 24.82 16.67 10.77
N LEU A 337 24.59 15.67 11.62
CA LEU A 337 25.61 15.04 12.45
C LEU A 337 26.23 13.88 11.66
N ILE A 338 27.36 14.17 11.00
CA ILE A 338 28.07 13.18 10.19
C ILE A 338 29.07 12.41 11.05
N ASP A 339 28.89 11.09 11.12
CA ASP A 339 29.82 10.18 11.77
C ASP A 339 30.89 9.72 10.77
N PHE A 340 32.06 10.35 10.84
CA PHE A 340 33.22 9.95 10.02
C PHE A 340 33.76 8.54 10.33
N GLN A 341 33.28 7.88 11.40
CA GLN A 341 33.59 6.46 11.68
C GLN A 341 32.65 5.49 10.94
N GLY A 342 31.59 6.00 10.29
CA GLY A 342 30.71 5.25 9.39
C GLY A 342 29.69 4.35 10.10
N THR A 343 29.25 4.71 11.31
CA THR A 343 28.22 3.93 12.02
C THR A 343 26.81 4.43 11.72
N THR A 344 26.51 5.71 11.96
CA THR A 344 25.20 6.31 11.65
C THR A 344 25.33 7.83 11.56
N ASP A 345 24.89 8.39 10.44
CA ASP A 345 24.65 9.82 10.26
C ASP A 345 23.23 10.18 10.69
N ILE A 346 23.05 11.39 11.22
CA ILE A 346 21.77 11.82 11.82
C ILE A 346 21.39 13.21 11.30
N VAL A 347 20.11 13.37 10.90
CA VAL A 347 19.47 14.69 10.85
C VAL A 347 18.77 14.93 12.18
N GLN A 348 19.22 15.96 12.91
CA GLN A 348 18.70 16.30 14.21
C GLN A 348 18.08 17.71 14.21
N LEU A 349 16.87 17.84 14.73
CA LEU A 349 16.29 19.11 15.13
C LEU A 349 16.57 19.36 16.60
N SER A 350 16.82 20.61 16.96
CA SER A 350 16.96 21.05 18.35
C SER A 350 16.22 22.35 18.56
N VAL A 351 15.57 22.47 19.72
CA VAL A 351 14.96 23.73 20.15
C VAL A 351 16.00 24.55 20.89
N VAL A 352 16.33 25.72 20.36
CA VAL A 352 17.34 26.62 20.92
C VAL A 352 16.75 27.97 21.28
N SER A 353 17.50 28.79 22.01
CA SER A 353 17.10 30.18 22.23
C SER A 353 17.20 30.96 20.91
N ALA A 354 16.15 31.68 20.56
CA ALA A 354 16.20 32.60 19.43
C ALA A 354 17.31 33.64 19.64
N VAL A 355 18.10 33.88 18.60
CA VAL A 355 19.10 34.96 18.64
C VAL A 355 18.35 36.30 18.68
N PRO A 356 18.60 37.18 19.67
CA PRO A 356 17.89 38.46 19.73
C PRO A 356 18.12 39.27 18.46
N LEU A 357 17.05 39.78 17.84
CA LEU A 357 17.18 40.79 16.79
C LEU A 357 17.99 41.97 17.36
N PRO A 358 19.02 42.48 16.67
CA PRO A 358 19.76 43.62 17.14
C PRO A 358 18.78 44.76 17.41
N THR A 359 18.81 45.32 18.62
CA THR A 359 18.07 46.54 18.90
C THR A 359 18.57 47.61 17.94
N ALA A 360 17.70 48.05 17.03
CA ALA A 360 18.01 49.15 16.13
C ALA A 360 18.37 50.38 16.97
N VAL A 361 19.66 50.69 17.03
CA VAL A 361 20.15 51.94 17.61
C VAL A 361 19.96 52.99 16.52
N TRP A 362 18.87 53.75 16.63
CA TRP A 362 18.59 54.92 15.78
C TRP A 362 19.40 56.13 16.25
#